data_AF-A0A1H9N4D6-F1
#
_entry.id   AF-A0A1H9N4D6-F1
#
_cell.length_a   1.000
_cell.length_b   1.000
_cell.length_c   1.000
_cell.angle_alpha   90.00
_cell.angle_beta   90.00
_cell.angle_gamma   90.00
#
_symmetry.space_group_name_H-M   'P 1'
#
loop_
_entity.id
_entity.type
_entity.pdbx_description
1 polymer ?
#
loop_
_entity_poly.entity_id
_entity_poly.type
_entity_poly.pdbx_seq_one_letter_code
_entity_poly.pdbx_strand_id
1 'polypeptide(L)'
;MRSYAAAVSPHDRYAGDVLSAGWNAPRKPVSAPQTLERGLVVEEPTSGFVGAVLRWENGLVVLEDRRGKIRSFPLGPGFLVEGRPVTLQAPVRAPAQAARRTASGSVTTPGGDKAKVALPSRIYVEGRHDAELVERIWGDDLRHVGVVVEYLGGIDDLAGVVEEFAPGPGRRLGVLADHLVPGSKETRIAQSVERGRYGAYVRVLGHPYVDVWQAVKPERVGLKRWPDVPRDVEWKHGICEVLRLPHADQADIARAWQAILGRVRSWNDLERPLLTCVEELIDFVTADHVQTDT
;
A
#
# COMPACT_ATOMS: atom_id res chain seq x y z
N MET A 1 -39.79 -89.18 -30.81
CA MET A 1 -39.45 -88.10 -29.87
C MET A 1 -38.10 -88.45 -29.26
N ARG A 2 -37.15 -87.50 -29.30
CA ARG A 2 -35.68 -87.59 -29.10
C ARG A 2 -34.85 -87.78 -30.38
N SER A 3 -33.68 -87.11 -30.35
CA SER A 3 -32.49 -87.24 -31.22
C SER A 3 -32.46 -86.27 -32.41
N TYR A 4 -31.38 -85.58 -32.79
CA TYR A 4 -29.95 -85.52 -32.39
C TYR A 4 -29.48 -84.08 -32.68
N ALA A 5 -28.81 -83.39 -31.74
CA ALA A 5 -28.04 -82.20 -32.04
C ALA A 5 -26.57 -82.62 -32.25
N ALA A 6 -26.04 -82.37 -33.44
CA ALA A 6 -24.68 -82.71 -33.81
C ALA A 6 -23.66 -81.83 -33.06
N ALA A 7 -22.60 -82.47 -32.57
CA ALA A 7 -21.48 -81.86 -31.90
C ALA A 7 -20.62 -81.03 -32.87
N VAL A 8 -20.21 -79.84 -32.45
CA VAL A 8 -19.16 -79.05 -33.10
C VAL A 8 -17.84 -79.30 -32.38
N SER A 9 -16.83 -79.69 -33.16
CA SER A 9 -15.51 -80.15 -32.72
C SER A 9 -14.60 -79.03 -32.18
N PRO A 10 -13.61 -79.38 -31.36
CA PRO A 10 -12.80 -78.47 -30.57
C PRO A 10 -11.48 -78.12 -31.29
N HIS A 11 -11.39 -76.92 -31.83
CA HIS A 11 -10.19 -76.15 -32.21
C HIS A 11 -10.46 -75.38 -33.49
N ASP A 12 -11.02 -74.18 -33.34
CA ASP A 12 -10.68 -73.10 -34.26
C ASP A 12 -9.75 -72.14 -33.51
N ARG A 13 -8.46 -72.24 -33.84
CA ARG A 13 -7.39 -71.39 -33.26
C ARG A 13 -7.30 -70.02 -33.95
N TYR A 14 -8.25 -69.67 -34.83
CA TYR A 14 -8.32 -68.37 -35.52
C TYR A 14 -9.75 -67.81 -35.63
N ALA A 15 -10.66 -68.20 -34.72
CA ALA A 15 -12.02 -67.66 -34.63
C ALA A 15 -12.09 -66.28 -33.92
N GLY A 16 -11.20 -65.35 -34.28
CA GLY A 16 -11.19 -63.99 -33.76
C GLY A 16 -10.89 -63.01 -34.88
N ASP A 17 -11.85 -62.14 -35.17
CA ASP A 17 -11.78 -61.08 -36.17
C ASP A 17 -10.55 -60.17 -35.96
N VAL A 18 -9.55 -60.34 -36.83
CA VAL A 18 -8.27 -59.62 -36.81
C VAL A 18 -8.41 -58.16 -37.27
N LEU A 19 -9.62 -57.72 -37.62
CA LEU A 19 -9.95 -56.34 -37.99
C LEU A 19 -10.81 -55.62 -36.92
N SER A 20 -10.99 -56.24 -35.75
CA SER A 20 -11.59 -55.56 -34.60
C SER A 20 -10.72 -54.39 -34.14
N ALA A 21 -11.27 -53.18 -34.26
CA ALA A 21 -10.60 -51.95 -33.83
C ALA A 21 -10.31 -52.01 -32.32
N GLY A 22 -9.03 -52.15 -31.93
CA GLY A 22 -8.60 -52.01 -30.54
C GLY A 22 -7.55 -53.01 -30.03
N TRP A 23 -7.20 -54.06 -30.76
CA TRP A 23 -6.22 -55.07 -30.27
C TRP A 23 -4.77 -54.57 -30.20
N ASN A 24 -4.45 -53.45 -30.87
CA ASN A 24 -3.10 -52.85 -30.93
C ASN A 24 -3.03 -51.42 -30.38
N ALA A 25 -3.96 -51.01 -29.51
CA ALA A 25 -3.80 -49.74 -28.80
C ALA A 25 -2.98 -49.99 -27.51
N PRO A 26 -1.69 -49.60 -27.43
CA PRO A 26 -1.04 -49.54 -26.14
C PRO A 26 -1.86 -48.58 -25.28
N ARG A 27 -2.39 -49.06 -24.15
CA ARG A 27 -2.91 -48.19 -23.07
C ARG A 27 -1.73 -47.37 -22.57
N LYS A 28 -1.39 -46.29 -23.29
CA LYS A 28 -0.40 -45.32 -22.84
C LYS A 28 -0.94 -44.75 -21.53
N PRO A 29 -0.22 -44.90 -20.41
CA PRO A 29 -0.66 -44.32 -19.15
C PRO A 29 -0.74 -42.80 -19.34
N VAL A 30 -1.94 -42.26 -19.14
CA VAL A 30 -2.20 -40.82 -19.28
C VAL A 30 -1.47 -40.11 -18.14
N SER A 31 -0.56 -39.20 -18.48
CA SER A 31 0.15 -38.41 -17.46
C SER A 31 -0.82 -37.47 -16.75
N ALA A 32 -0.90 -37.58 -15.43
CA ALA A 32 -1.70 -36.66 -14.64
C ALA A 32 -0.98 -35.31 -14.50
N PRO A 33 -1.69 -34.17 -14.58
CA PRO A 33 -1.08 -32.88 -14.25
C PRO A 33 -0.66 -32.88 -12.78
N GLN A 34 0.58 -32.48 -12.51
CA GLN A 34 1.14 -32.35 -11.17
C GLN A 34 1.71 -30.95 -11.00
N THR A 35 1.21 -30.22 -10.01
CA THR A 35 1.75 -28.90 -9.68
C THR A 35 3.09 -29.09 -8.98
N LEU A 36 4.08 -28.30 -9.38
CA LEU A 36 5.38 -28.27 -8.73
C LEU A 36 5.27 -27.72 -7.30
N GLU A 37 5.87 -28.44 -6.37
CA GLU A 37 6.06 -28.01 -4.99
C GLU A 37 7.51 -28.23 -4.61
N ARG A 38 8.11 -27.34 -3.81
CA ARG A 38 9.46 -27.56 -3.29
C ARG A 38 9.46 -28.84 -2.43
N GLY A 39 10.47 -29.68 -2.63
CA GLY A 39 10.58 -30.97 -1.96
C GLY A 39 9.83 -32.11 -2.64
N LEU A 40 9.00 -31.84 -3.65
CA LEU A 40 8.36 -32.89 -4.45
C LEU A 40 9.44 -33.77 -5.09
N VAL A 41 9.42 -35.07 -4.81
CA VAL A 41 10.38 -36.02 -5.39
C VAL A 41 9.84 -36.54 -6.71
N VAL A 42 10.61 -36.35 -7.77
CA VAL A 42 10.26 -36.79 -9.12
C VAL A 42 11.39 -37.60 -9.72
N GLU A 43 11.05 -38.52 -10.61
CA GLU A 43 11.96 -39.30 -11.42
C GLU A 43 11.90 -38.84 -12.88
N GLU A 44 13.04 -38.62 -13.50
CA GLU A 44 13.17 -38.43 -14.93
C GLU A 44 13.70 -39.76 -15.54
N PRO A 45 12.83 -40.55 -16.21
CA PRO A 45 13.10 -41.93 -16.58
C PRO A 45 14.12 -42.05 -17.73
N THR A 46 14.33 -41.02 -18.56
CA THR A 46 15.30 -41.08 -19.68
C THR A 46 16.73 -41.11 -19.16
N SER A 47 17.03 -40.34 -18.10
CA SER A 47 18.33 -40.32 -17.45
C SER A 47 18.39 -41.12 -16.14
N GLY A 48 17.27 -41.66 -15.69
CA GLY A 48 17.14 -42.40 -14.42
C GLY A 48 17.38 -41.55 -13.18
N PHE A 49 17.21 -40.23 -13.28
CA PHE A 49 17.53 -39.30 -12.21
C PHE A 49 16.33 -39.10 -11.28
N VAL A 50 16.53 -39.35 -9.99
CA VAL A 50 15.52 -39.16 -8.94
C VAL A 50 15.97 -38.04 -8.02
N GLY A 51 15.16 -36.99 -7.88
CA GLY A 51 15.50 -35.86 -7.04
C GLY A 51 14.29 -35.05 -6.57
N ALA A 52 14.50 -34.30 -5.48
CA ALA A 52 13.53 -33.37 -4.92
C ALA A 52 13.59 -32.02 -5.65
N VAL A 53 12.43 -31.41 -5.91
CA VAL A 53 12.34 -30.09 -6.50
C VAL A 53 12.93 -29.04 -5.57
N LEU A 54 14.02 -28.41 -5.97
CA LEU A 54 14.60 -27.27 -5.27
C LEU A 54 13.94 -25.96 -5.67
N ARG A 55 13.82 -25.75 -6.98
CA ARG A 55 13.25 -24.55 -7.59
C ARG A 55 12.88 -24.81 -9.05
N TRP A 56 12.16 -23.88 -9.64
CA TRP A 56 11.82 -23.87 -11.05
C TRP A 56 11.94 -22.44 -11.58
N GLU A 57 12.47 -22.30 -12.79
CA GLU A 57 12.79 -21.01 -13.38
C GLU A 57 12.89 -21.18 -14.91
N ASN A 58 12.36 -20.19 -15.65
CA ASN A 58 12.47 -20.13 -17.12
C ASN A 58 12.08 -21.43 -17.86
N GLY A 59 11.05 -22.13 -17.40
CA GLY A 59 10.61 -23.40 -18.01
C GLY A 59 11.49 -24.61 -17.68
N LEU A 60 12.36 -24.51 -16.67
CA LEU A 60 13.14 -25.61 -16.13
C LEU A 60 12.72 -25.93 -14.70
N VAL A 61 12.84 -27.20 -14.32
CA VAL A 61 12.79 -27.66 -12.94
C VAL A 61 14.19 -28.10 -12.50
N VAL A 62 14.63 -27.63 -11.34
CA VAL A 62 15.92 -27.96 -10.73
C VAL A 62 15.68 -28.99 -9.64
N LEU A 63 16.31 -30.15 -9.79
CA LEU A 63 16.18 -31.30 -8.90
C LEU A 63 17.49 -31.58 -8.18
N GLU A 64 17.40 -31.97 -6.91
CA GLU A 64 18.53 -32.43 -6.10
C GLU A 64 18.33 -33.89 -5.69
N ASP A 65 19.33 -34.73 -5.96
CA ASP A 65 19.31 -36.13 -5.51
C ASP A 65 19.73 -36.27 -4.03
N ARG A 66 19.54 -37.45 -3.46
CA ARG A 66 19.91 -37.76 -2.06
C ARG A 66 21.40 -37.61 -1.73
N ARG A 67 22.27 -37.45 -2.73
CA ARG A 67 23.73 -37.25 -2.58
C ARG A 67 24.11 -35.77 -2.82
N GLY A 68 23.13 -34.88 -2.95
CA GLY A 68 23.33 -33.44 -3.17
C GLY A 68 23.69 -33.07 -4.62
N LYS A 69 23.54 -33.99 -5.58
CA LYS A 69 23.78 -33.69 -6.99
C LYS A 69 22.59 -32.93 -7.55
N ILE A 70 22.86 -31.76 -8.14
CA ILE A 70 21.83 -30.90 -8.71
C ILE A 70 21.81 -31.05 -10.24
N ARG A 71 20.63 -31.22 -10.82
CA ARG A 71 20.40 -31.25 -12.28
C ARG A 71 19.13 -30.49 -12.66
N SER A 72 19.14 -29.91 -13.84
CA SER A 72 17.98 -29.20 -14.40
C SER A 72 17.36 -29.97 -15.55
N PHE A 73 16.03 -29.98 -15.62
CA PHE A 73 15.26 -30.65 -16.65
C PHE A 73 14.17 -29.71 -17.20
N PRO A 74 13.76 -29.86 -18.47
CA PRO A 74 12.61 -29.12 -19.01
C PRO A 74 11.35 -29.39 -18.21
N LEU A 75 10.62 -28.34 -17.89
CA LEU A 75 9.29 -28.43 -17.29
C LEU A 75 8.31 -29.00 -18.31
N GLY A 76 7.45 -29.94 -17.89
CA GLY A 76 6.41 -30.51 -18.74
C GLY A 76 6.23 -32.02 -18.52
N PRO A 77 5.80 -32.76 -19.56
CA PRO A 77 5.58 -34.20 -19.45
C PRO A 77 6.90 -34.97 -19.35
N GLY A 78 6.83 -36.22 -18.88
CA GLY A 78 7.97 -37.14 -18.88
C GLY A 78 8.60 -37.39 -17.52
N PHE A 79 7.96 -36.98 -16.43
CA PHE A 79 8.40 -37.31 -15.07
C PHE A 79 7.54 -38.41 -14.48
N LEU A 80 8.05 -39.12 -13.48
CA LEU A 80 7.29 -40.04 -12.65
C LEU A 80 7.24 -39.52 -11.21
N VAL A 81 6.08 -39.64 -10.56
CA VAL A 81 5.92 -39.50 -9.11
C VAL A 81 5.43 -40.84 -8.60
N GLU A 82 6.18 -41.45 -7.68
CA GLU A 82 5.90 -42.80 -7.16
C GLU A 82 5.68 -43.84 -8.28
N GLY A 83 6.47 -43.74 -9.36
CA GLY A 83 6.38 -44.63 -10.53
C GLY A 83 5.20 -44.36 -11.47
N ARG A 84 4.38 -43.34 -11.22
CA ARG A 84 3.26 -42.94 -12.09
C ARG A 84 3.64 -41.74 -12.95
N PRO A 85 3.34 -41.74 -14.26
CA PRO A 85 3.68 -40.63 -15.13
C PRO A 85 2.89 -39.38 -14.80
N VAL A 86 3.61 -38.25 -14.72
CA VAL A 86 3.05 -36.93 -14.46
C VAL A 86 3.57 -35.90 -15.47
N THR A 87 2.78 -34.85 -15.64
CA THR A 87 3.16 -33.63 -16.36
C THR A 87 3.37 -32.54 -15.33
N LEU A 88 4.62 -32.12 -15.12
CA LEU A 88 4.94 -31.07 -14.15
C LEU A 88 4.49 -29.71 -14.68
N GLN A 89 3.74 -28.98 -13.84
CA GLN A 89 3.23 -27.65 -14.14
C GLN A 89 3.70 -26.67 -13.07
N ALA A 90 4.11 -25.48 -13.50
CA ALA A 90 4.42 -24.41 -12.56
C ALA A 90 3.13 -23.98 -11.84
N PRO A 91 3.19 -23.63 -10.54
CA PRO A 91 2.04 -23.11 -9.83
C PRO A 91 1.50 -21.86 -10.51
N VAL A 92 0.18 -21.74 -10.62
CA VAL A 92 -0.46 -20.49 -11.03
C VAL A 92 -0.20 -19.46 -9.93
N ARG A 93 0.61 -18.46 -10.22
CA ARG A 93 0.89 -17.37 -9.27
C ARG A 93 -0.42 -16.60 -9.07
N ALA A 94 -1.00 -16.69 -7.87
CA ALA A 94 -2.11 -15.81 -7.51
C ALA A 94 -1.66 -14.35 -7.70
N PRO A 95 -2.51 -13.46 -8.25
CA PRO A 95 -2.17 -12.05 -8.32
C PRO A 95 -1.89 -11.59 -6.90
N ALA A 96 -0.70 -11.04 -6.67
CA ALA A 96 -0.38 -10.42 -5.39
C ALA A 96 -1.48 -9.39 -5.11
N GLN A 97 -2.14 -9.52 -3.96
CA GLN A 97 -3.19 -8.59 -3.56
C GLN A 97 -2.55 -7.20 -3.54
N ALA A 98 -3.07 -6.29 -4.38
CA ALA A 98 -2.51 -4.95 -4.50
C ALA A 98 -2.43 -4.33 -3.10
N ALA A 99 -1.23 -3.89 -2.71
CA ALA A 99 -1.01 -3.27 -1.42
C ALA A 99 -2.00 -2.09 -1.27
N ARG A 100 -2.89 -2.17 -0.28
CA ARG A 100 -3.86 -1.11 -0.01
C ARG A 100 -3.09 0.12 0.47
N ARG A 101 -3.42 1.29 -0.07
CA ARG A 101 -2.76 2.56 0.26
C ARG A 101 -3.71 3.48 1.01
N THR A 102 -3.18 4.29 1.92
CA THR A 102 -3.89 5.40 2.58
C THR A 102 -4.02 6.59 1.63
N ALA A 103 -4.76 7.63 2.06
CA ALA A 103 -4.93 8.85 1.27
C ALA A 103 -3.60 9.63 1.10
N SER A 104 -2.65 9.51 2.03
CA SER A 104 -1.28 10.04 1.92
C SER A 104 -0.41 9.23 0.95
N GLY A 105 -0.82 8.00 0.61
CA GLY A 105 -0.10 7.10 -0.28
C GLY A 105 0.71 6.01 0.42
N SER A 106 0.74 5.99 1.76
CA SER A 106 1.41 4.94 2.55
C SER A 106 0.77 3.57 2.37
N VAL A 107 1.57 2.51 2.44
CA VAL A 107 1.11 1.13 2.30
C VAL A 107 0.60 0.62 3.65
N THR A 108 -0.64 0.14 3.69
CA THR A 108 -1.21 -0.47 4.89
C THR A 108 -0.74 -1.91 5.04
N THR A 109 -0.45 -2.33 6.28
CA THR A 109 -0.12 -3.72 6.60
C THR A 109 -1.29 -4.67 6.30
N PRO A 110 -1.05 -5.83 5.63
CA PRO A 110 -2.07 -6.85 5.47
C PRO A 110 -2.60 -7.33 6.83
N GLY A 111 -3.91 -7.25 7.05
CA GLY A 111 -4.55 -7.66 8.31
C GLY A 111 -5.03 -6.51 9.21
N GLY A 112 -4.69 -5.26 8.87
CA GLY A 112 -5.07 -4.07 9.63
C GLY A 112 -4.16 -3.84 10.83
N ASP A 113 -3.96 -2.58 11.19
CA ASP A 113 -3.08 -2.22 12.31
C ASP A 113 -3.82 -2.39 13.64
N LYS A 114 -3.15 -3.01 14.62
CA LYS A 114 -3.62 -3.00 16.01
C LYS A 114 -3.65 -1.55 16.50
N ALA A 115 -4.68 -1.17 17.24
CA ALA A 115 -4.77 0.16 17.86
C ALA A 115 -3.50 0.43 18.69
N LYS A 116 -2.70 1.43 18.28
CA LYS A 116 -1.52 1.86 19.04
C LYS A 116 -1.95 2.86 20.11
N VAL A 117 -1.24 2.85 21.24
CA VAL A 117 -1.34 3.91 22.24
C VAL A 117 -0.80 5.19 21.60
N ALA A 118 -1.50 6.31 21.80
CA ALA A 118 -1.03 7.60 21.31
C ALA A 118 0.36 7.90 21.89
N LEU A 119 1.29 8.32 21.03
CA LEU A 119 2.60 8.80 21.41
C LEU A 119 2.45 10.04 22.33
N PRO A 120 3.45 10.37 23.13
CA PRO A 120 3.45 11.63 23.87
C PRO A 120 3.59 12.85 22.95
N SER A 121 4.14 12.67 21.73
CA SER A 121 4.35 13.72 20.74
C SER A 121 3.06 14.24 20.08
N ARG A 122 3.07 15.49 19.61
CA ARG A 122 1.90 16.16 19.00
C ARG A 122 2.29 16.97 17.77
N ILE A 123 1.32 17.15 16.87
CA ILE A 123 1.37 18.18 15.82
C ILE A 123 0.29 19.21 16.13
N TYR A 124 0.67 20.48 16.23
CA TYR A 124 -0.25 21.59 16.37
C TYR A 124 -0.49 22.24 15.01
N VAL A 125 -1.72 22.58 14.72
CA VAL A 125 -2.10 23.29 13.48
C VAL A 125 -2.77 24.61 13.82
N GLU A 126 -2.47 25.63 13.02
CA GLU A 126 -2.95 27.00 13.28
C GLU A 126 -4.47 27.14 13.12
N GLY A 127 -5.03 26.56 12.05
CA GLY A 127 -6.43 26.63 11.69
C GLY A 127 -7.21 25.33 11.90
N ARG A 128 -8.54 25.45 12.02
CA ARG A 128 -9.43 24.29 12.00
C ARG A 128 -9.44 23.61 10.61
N HIS A 129 -9.34 24.40 9.55
CA HIS A 129 -9.32 23.86 8.18
C HIS A 129 -8.06 23.02 7.94
N ASP A 130 -6.92 23.41 8.51
CA ASP A 130 -5.68 22.65 8.52
C ASP A 130 -5.87 21.30 9.20
N ALA A 131 -6.45 21.29 10.40
CA ALA A 131 -6.76 20.07 11.13
C ALA A 131 -7.64 19.13 10.28
N GLU A 132 -8.68 19.67 9.65
CA GLU A 132 -9.60 18.90 8.81
C GLU A 132 -8.94 18.36 7.54
N LEU A 133 -8.04 19.13 6.92
CA LEU A 133 -7.28 18.67 5.75
C LEU A 133 -6.23 17.62 6.13
N VAL A 134 -5.54 17.82 7.25
CA VAL A 134 -4.55 16.88 7.77
C VAL A 134 -5.22 15.56 8.11
N GLU A 135 -6.34 15.59 8.83
CA GLU A 135 -7.14 14.39 9.12
C GLU A 135 -7.60 13.69 7.84
N ARG A 136 -8.06 14.44 6.83
CA ARG A 136 -8.55 13.88 5.56
C ARG A 136 -7.49 13.09 4.81
N ILE A 137 -6.23 13.50 4.86
CA ILE A 137 -5.17 12.94 4.01
C ILE A 137 -4.20 12.06 4.78
N TRP A 138 -3.83 12.45 6.00
CA TRP A 138 -2.86 11.73 6.85
C TRP A 138 -3.50 11.09 8.08
N GLY A 139 -4.81 11.20 8.31
CA GLY A 139 -5.44 10.66 9.52
C GLY A 139 -5.15 9.17 9.75
N ASP A 140 -5.17 8.36 8.70
CA ASP A 140 -4.85 6.92 8.80
C ASP A 140 -3.40 6.70 9.23
N ASP A 141 -2.47 7.43 8.63
CA ASP A 141 -1.04 7.39 8.93
C ASP A 141 -0.73 7.86 10.36
N LEU A 142 -1.35 8.98 10.78
CA LEU A 142 -1.21 9.54 12.12
C LEU A 142 -1.75 8.57 13.18
N ARG A 143 -2.89 7.93 12.92
CA ARG A 143 -3.40 6.83 13.76
C ARG A 143 -2.46 5.63 13.78
N HIS A 144 -1.83 5.30 12.64
CA HIS A 144 -0.86 4.21 12.55
C HIS A 144 0.37 4.49 13.41
N VAL A 145 0.87 5.72 13.46
CA VAL A 145 2.05 6.08 14.28
C VAL A 145 1.68 6.51 15.70
N GLY A 146 0.41 6.77 15.97
CA GLY A 146 -0.08 7.23 17.28
C GLY A 146 0.12 8.74 17.52
N VAL A 147 0.30 9.55 16.48
CA VAL A 147 0.45 11.01 16.62
C VAL A 147 -0.93 11.67 16.60
N VAL A 148 -1.15 12.61 17.51
CA VAL A 148 -2.40 13.38 17.59
C VAL A 148 -2.16 14.80 17.06
N VAL A 149 -3.16 15.31 16.34
CA VAL A 149 -3.20 16.69 15.84
C VAL A 149 -4.10 17.53 16.76
N GLU A 150 -3.58 18.67 17.21
CA GLU A 150 -4.27 19.60 18.10
C GLU A 150 -4.34 21.01 17.50
N TYR A 151 -5.33 21.80 17.92
CA TYR A 151 -5.55 23.16 17.43
C TYR A 151 -4.76 24.16 18.27
N LEU A 152 -3.97 25.03 17.61
CA LEU A 152 -3.15 26.04 18.28
C LEU A 152 -3.93 27.33 18.60
N GLY A 153 -4.83 27.78 17.73
CA GLY A 153 -5.53 29.06 17.90
C GLY A 153 -4.84 30.28 17.27
N GLY A 154 -3.57 30.15 16.91
CA GLY A 154 -2.75 31.19 16.29
C GLY A 154 -1.30 31.09 16.72
N ILE A 155 -0.35 31.47 15.85
CA ILE A 155 1.08 31.35 16.19
C ILE A 155 1.52 32.24 17.36
N ASP A 156 0.73 33.28 17.69
CA ASP A 156 1.00 34.18 18.81
C ASP A 156 1.05 33.48 20.17
N ASP A 157 0.28 32.40 20.35
CA ASP A 157 0.22 31.65 21.60
C ASP A 157 1.28 30.54 21.68
N LEU A 158 2.07 30.36 20.62
CA LEU A 158 2.99 29.23 20.49
C LEU A 158 3.98 29.12 21.65
N ALA A 159 4.52 30.24 22.12
CA ALA A 159 5.46 30.23 23.23
C ALA A 159 4.84 29.67 24.52
N GLY A 160 3.60 30.05 24.82
CA GLY A 160 2.87 29.53 25.99
C GLY A 160 2.57 28.05 25.86
N VAL A 161 2.11 27.61 24.68
CA VAL A 161 1.83 26.20 24.39
C VAL A 161 3.08 25.34 24.50
N VAL A 162 4.23 25.81 24.01
CA VAL A 162 5.50 25.09 24.12
C VAL A 162 5.92 24.94 25.59
N GLU A 163 5.72 25.99 26.39
CA GLU A 163 6.04 25.97 27.81
C GLU A 163 5.14 25.02 28.61
N GLU A 164 3.83 25.04 28.34
CA GLU A 164 2.85 24.13 28.96
C GLU A 164 3.07 22.69 28.51
N PHE A 165 3.28 22.48 27.20
CA PHE A 165 3.55 21.17 26.67
C PHE A 165 4.82 20.64 27.33
N ALA A 166 5.92 21.38 27.38
CA ALA A 166 7.26 20.94 27.82
C ALA A 166 7.84 19.80 26.95
N PRO A 167 8.16 20.07 25.66
CA PRO A 167 8.80 19.11 24.75
C PRO A 167 10.10 18.50 25.30
N GLY A 168 10.38 17.26 24.92
CA GLY A 168 11.59 16.54 25.35
C GLY A 168 11.83 15.25 24.56
N PRO A 169 12.86 14.45 24.93
CA PRO A 169 13.10 13.15 24.33
C PRO A 169 11.85 12.25 24.42
N GLY A 170 11.43 11.67 23.30
CA GLY A 170 10.22 10.84 23.22
C GLY A 170 8.91 11.63 23.33
N ARG A 171 8.97 12.96 23.26
CA ARG A 171 7.82 13.86 23.39
C ARG A 171 8.06 15.16 22.62
N ARG A 172 8.04 15.05 21.30
CA ARG A 172 8.31 16.14 20.38
C ARG A 172 7.05 16.91 20.01
N LEU A 173 7.22 18.18 19.65
CA LEU A 173 6.14 19.07 19.24
C LEU A 173 6.40 19.58 17.82
N GLY A 174 5.59 19.14 16.87
CA GLY A 174 5.52 19.72 15.54
C GLY A 174 4.47 20.82 15.48
N VAL A 175 4.70 21.86 14.69
CA VAL A 175 3.75 22.94 14.46
C VAL A 175 3.66 23.23 12.97
N LEU A 176 2.46 23.16 12.42
CA LEU A 176 2.13 23.59 11.07
C LEU A 176 1.45 24.97 11.17
N ALA A 177 2.15 26.00 10.71
CA ALA A 177 1.68 27.37 10.66
C ALA A 177 1.29 27.77 9.23
N ASP A 178 0.37 28.71 9.12
CA ASP A 178 -0.02 29.29 7.85
C ASP A 178 0.97 30.41 7.50
N HIS A 179 1.17 30.64 6.19
CA HIS A 179 1.80 31.86 5.69
C HIS A 179 3.16 32.20 6.32
N LEU A 180 4.02 31.20 6.56
CA LEU A 180 5.33 31.39 7.22
C LEU A 180 6.38 31.96 6.23
N VAL A 181 6.34 33.28 6.00
CA VAL A 181 7.22 33.97 5.02
C VAL A 181 8.44 34.61 5.70
N PRO A 182 9.63 34.58 5.08
CA PRO A 182 10.82 35.25 5.61
C PRO A 182 10.57 36.72 6.00
N GLY A 183 10.95 37.07 7.23
CA GLY A 183 10.82 38.43 7.78
C GLY A 183 9.47 38.75 8.43
N SER A 184 8.48 37.87 8.32
CA SER A 184 7.16 38.03 8.95
C SER A 184 7.22 37.95 10.48
N LYS A 185 6.13 38.33 11.15
CA LYS A 185 6.02 38.24 12.62
C LYS A 185 6.00 36.77 13.05
N GLU A 186 5.26 35.97 12.32
CA GLU A 186 5.08 34.52 12.48
C GLU A 186 6.44 33.82 12.41
N THR A 187 7.26 34.14 11.40
CA THR A 187 8.62 33.61 11.27
C THR A 187 9.52 33.99 12.44
N ARG A 188 9.38 35.21 12.98
CA ARG A 188 10.15 35.63 14.17
C ARG A 188 9.75 34.86 15.43
N ILE A 189 8.45 34.60 15.62
CA ILE A 189 7.93 33.81 16.74
C ILE A 189 8.44 32.36 16.64
N ALA A 190 8.26 31.73 15.48
CA ALA A 190 8.76 30.38 15.20
C ALA A 190 10.24 30.23 15.54
N GLN A 191 11.08 31.13 15.00
CA GLN A 191 12.52 31.13 15.27
C GLN A 191 12.87 31.38 16.73
N SER A 192 12.10 32.19 17.45
CA SER A 192 12.33 32.42 18.88
C SER A 192 12.11 31.15 19.69
N VAL A 193 11.06 30.39 19.37
CA VAL A 193 10.73 29.11 20.01
C VAL A 193 11.78 28.05 19.69
N GLU A 194 12.18 27.92 18.42
CA GLU A 194 13.20 26.96 17.99
C GLU A 194 14.61 27.25 18.55
N ARG A 195 14.90 28.51 18.92
CA ARG A 195 16.15 28.87 19.65
C ARG A 195 16.01 28.78 21.17
N GLY A 196 14.79 28.57 21.66
CA GLY A 196 14.49 28.51 23.09
C GLY A 196 14.95 27.21 23.75
N ARG A 197 14.62 27.06 25.04
CA ARG A 197 15.03 25.90 25.86
C ARG A 197 14.59 24.55 25.30
N TYR A 198 13.48 24.52 24.56
CA TYR A 198 12.88 23.33 23.96
C TYR A 198 13.23 23.14 22.49
N GLY A 199 14.06 24.00 21.90
CA GLY A 199 14.30 24.07 20.47
C GLY A 199 14.67 22.74 19.79
N ALA A 200 15.40 21.86 20.49
CA ALA A 200 15.78 20.55 19.95
C ALA A 200 14.59 19.57 19.75
N TYR A 201 13.45 19.85 20.39
CA TYR A 201 12.25 19.02 20.41
C TYR A 201 11.01 19.75 19.88
N VAL A 202 11.19 20.96 19.33
CA VAL A 202 10.14 21.72 18.64
C VAL A 202 10.56 21.95 17.19
N ARG A 203 9.63 21.75 16.27
CA ARG A 203 9.81 22.08 14.85
C ARG A 203 8.62 22.87 14.35
N VAL A 204 8.87 24.06 13.81
CA VAL A 204 7.82 24.90 13.24
C VAL A 204 8.02 24.97 11.73
N LEU A 205 7.08 24.40 10.99
CA LEU A 205 7.02 24.51 9.54
C LEU A 205 5.75 25.26 9.15
N GLY A 206 5.77 25.84 7.96
CA GLY A 206 4.57 26.47 7.44
C GLY A 206 4.53 26.44 5.94
N HIS A 207 3.31 26.45 5.42
CA HIS A 207 3.09 26.45 3.99
C HIS A 207 3.17 27.88 3.42
N PRO A 208 3.55 28.05 2.14
CA PRO A 208 3.72 29.38 1.54
C PRO A 208 2.39 30.07 1.19
N TYR A 209 1.27 29.43 1.49
CA TYR A 209 -0.06 29.92 1.15
C TYR A 209 -0.60 30.94 2.14
N VAL A 210 -1.48 31.80 1.64
CA VAL A 210 -2.24 32.73 2.48
C VAL A 210 -3.18 31.98 3.43
N ASP A 211 -3.74 30.87 2.96
CA ASP A 211 -4.63 29.98 3.71
C ASP A 211 -4.53 28.56 3.12
N VAL A 212 -4.77 27.55 3.96
CA VAL A 212 -4.70 26.13 3.59
C VAL A 212 -5.59 25.73 2.42
N TRP A 213 -6.68 26.47 2.14
CA TRP A 213 -7.51 26.23 0.95
C TRP A 213 -6.68 26.24 -0.33
N GLN A 214 -5.68 27.12 -0.42
CA GLN A 214 -4.80 27.26 -1.57
C GLN A 214 -3.85 26.06 -1.77
N ALA A 215 -3.69 25.22 -0.74
CA ALA A 215 -2.92 23.97 -0.84
C ALA A 215 -3.67 22.89 -1.63
N VAL A 216 -4.98 23.05 -1.87
CA VAL A 216 -5.73 22.17 -2.78
C VAL A 216 -5.42 22.56 -4.22
N LYS A 217 -5.13 21.58 -5.08
CA LYS A 217 -4.85 21.85 -6.50
C LYS A 217 -6.03 22.58 -7.17
N PRO A 218 -5.80 23.68 -7.90
CA PRO A 218 -6.85 24.50 -8.50
C PRO A 218 -7.85 23.70 -9.35
N GLU A 219 -7.38 22.67 -10.07
CA GLU A 219 -8.22 21.87 -10.96
C GLU A 219 -9.30 21.10 -10.19
N ARG A 220 -9.09 20.84 -8.89
CA ARG A 220 -10.10 20.19 -8.04
C ARG A 220 -11.33 21.04 -7.87
N VAL A 221 -11.19 22.36 -7.91
CA VAL A 221 -12.30 23.31 -7.76
C VAL A 221 -12.68 23.96 -9.09
N GLY A 222 -12.23 23.39 -10.22
CA GLY A 222 -12.55 23.89 -11.56
C GLY A 222 -11.78 25.14 -11.98
N LEU A 223 -10.70 25.47 -11.27
CA LEU A 223 -9.82 26.60 -11.58
C LEU A 223 -8.58 26.13 -12.36
N LYS A 224 -8.01 27.03 -13.17
CA LYS A 224 -6.68 26.82 -13.79
C LYS A 224 -5.53 27.21 -12.86
N ARG A 225 -5.81 28.17 -11.97
CA ARG A 225 -4.92 28.66 -10.91
C ARG A 225 -5.80 29.33 -9.85
N TRP A 226 -5.32 29.39 -8.62
CA TRP A 226 -5.96 30.21 -7.59
C TRP A 226 -5.91 31.69 -8.01
N PRO A 227 -6.99 32.47 -7.78
CA PRO A 227 -7.02 33.88 -8.11
C PRO A 227 -6.17 34.68 -7.11
N ASP A 228 -5.59 35.78 -7.58
CA ASP A 228 -4.96 36.77 -6.73
C ASP A 228 -6.05 37.62 -6.07
N VAL A 229 -6.20 37.51 -4.74
CA VAL A 229 -7.16 38.32 -3.98
C VAL A 229 -6.46 39.60 -3.50
N PRO A 230 -7.04 40.79 -3.76
CA PRO A 230 -6.51 42.05 -3.22
C PRO A 230 -6.37 42.02 -1.69
N ARG A 231 -5.34 42.67 -1.15
CA ARG A 231 -5.03 42.64 0.30
C ARG A 231 -6.09 43.30 1.19
N ASP A 232 -6.91 44.18 0.63
CA ASP A 232 -8.03 44.86 1.30
C ASP A 232 -9.31 44.02 1.36
N VAL A 233 -9.31 42.85 0.72
CA VAL A 233 -10.42 41.89 0.74
C VAL A 233 -10.02 40.71 1.62
N GLU A 234 -10.93 40.28 2.49
CA GLU A 234 -10.73 39.03 3.25
C GLU A 234 -10.60 37.86 2.26
N TRP A 235 -9.54 37.08 2.42
CA TRP A 235 -9.10 36.14 1.39
C TRP A 235 -10.15 35.07 1.09
N LYS A 236 -10.79 34.47 2.11
CA LYS A 236 -11.82 33.44 1.91
C LYS A 236 -13.06 33.98 1.21
N HIS A 237 -13.49 35.19 1.54
CA HIS A 237 -14.57 35.88 0.85
C HIS A 237 -14.23 36.11 -0.62
N GLY A 238 -13.04 36.63 -0.93
CA GLY A 238 -12.59 36.84 -2.32
C GLY A 238 -12.52 35.54 -3.12
N ILE A 239 -12.10 34.45 -2.49
CA ILE A 239 -12.06 33.12 -3.12
C ILE A 239 -13.46 32.57 -3.37
N CYS A 240 -14.37 32.69 -2.39
CA CYS A 240 -15.75 32.25 -2.55
C CYS A 240 -16.48 33.03 -3.65
N GLU A 241 -16.24 34.34 -3.78
CA GLU A 241 -16.79 35.16 -4.87
C GLU A 241 -16.38 34.60 -6.24
N VAL A 242 -15.09 34.31 -6.43
CA VAL A 242 -14.57 33.73 -7.70
C VAL A 242 -15.15 32.34 -7.96
N LEU A 243 -15.26 31.51 -6.92
CA LEU A 243 -15.85 30.17 -7.00
C LEU A 243 -17.38 30.17 -7.09
N ARG A 244 -18.03 31.35 -7.00
CA ARG A 244 -19.48 31.52 -6.94
C ARG A 244 -20.13 30.70 -5.82
N LEU A 245 -19.45 30.64 -4.68
CA LEU A 245 -19.93 30.00 -3.46
C LEU A 245 -20.54 31.06 -2.52
N PRO A 246 -21.59 30.70 -1.75
CA PRO A 246 -22.07 31.54 -0.67
C PRO A 246 -20.95 31.92 0.31
N HIS A 247 -20.96 33.16 0.80
CA HIS A 247 -19.94 33.71 1.70
C HIS A 247 -20.46 34.92 2.50
N ALA A 248 -21.75 34.94 2.84
CA ALA A 248 -22.33 36.04 3.61
C ALA A 248 -21.94 35.99 5.09
N ASP A 249 -21.69 34.79 5.63
CA ASP A 249 -21.36 34.56 7.04
C ASP A 249 -20.37 33.40 7.24
N GLN A 250 -19.99 33.16 8.48
CA GLN A 250 -19.05 32.08 8.84
C GLN A 250 -19.60 30.67 8.51
N ALA A 251 -20.93 30.48 8.51
CA ALA A 251 -21.52 29.20 8.16
C ALA A 251 -21.43 28.94 6.65
N ASP A 252 -21.55 29.98 5.83
CA ASP A 252 -21.26 29.93 4.41
C ASP A 252 -19.79 29.59 4.13
N ILE A 253 -18.84 30.24 4.82
CA ILE A 253 -17.41 29.93 4.69
C ILE A 253 -17.11 28.47 5.07
N ALA A 254 -17.71 27.98 6.17
CA ALA A 254 -17.57 26.59 6.57
C ALA A 254 -18.15 25.63 5.50
N ARG A 255 -19.32 25.94 4.91
CA ARG A 255 -19.89 25.15 3.80
C ARG A 255 -19.01 25.17 2.56
N ALA A 256 -18.44 26.32 2.21
CA ALA A 256 -17.51 26.46 1.10
C ALA A 256 -16.27 25.60 1.32
N TRP A 257 -15.69 25.63 2.53
CA TRP A 257 -14.58 24.75 2.88
C TRP A 257 -14.95 23.27 2.73
N GLN A 258 -16.08 22.82 3.28
CA GLN A 258 -16.51 21.43 3.16
C GLN A 258 -16.71 21.01 1.69
N ALA A 259 -17.20 21.92 0.84
CA ALA A 259 -17.33 21.66 -0.60
C ALA A 259 -15.96 21.55 -1.31
N ILE A 260 -14.93 22.24 -0.84
CA ILE A 260 -13.55 22.12 -1.34
C ILE A 260 -12.92 20.82 -0.82
N LEU A 261 -12.94 20.60 0.50
CA LEU A 261 -12.39 19.42 1.18
C LEU A 261 -12.98 18.11 0.62
N GLY A 262 -14.28 18.10 0.34
CA GLY A 262 -14.97 16.94 -0.26
C GLY A 262 -14.43 16.52 -1.64
N ARG A 263 -13.70 17.41 -2.34
CA ARG A 263 -13.04 17.10 -3.62
C ARG A 263 -11.61 16.59 -3.47
N VAL A 264 -11.05 16.64 -2.27
CA VAL A 264 -9.71 16.11 -1.96
C VAL A 264 -9.85 14.64 -1.57
N ARG A 265 -9.20 13.75 -2.32
CA ARG A 265 -9.30 12.29 -2.14
C ARG A 265 -7.97 11.66 -1.73
N SER A 266 -6.86 12.27 -2.11
CA SER A 266 -5.52 11.79 -1.80
C SER A 266 -4.51 12.94 -1.89
N TRP A 267 -3.28 12.68 -1.43
CA TRP A 267 -2.13 13.59 -1.56
C TRP A 267 -1.96 14.15 -2.97
N ASN A 268 -2.33 13.40 -4.01
CA ASN A 268 -2.25 13.83 -5.41
C ASN A 268 -3.13 15.04 -5.74
N ASP A 269 -4.13 15.34 -4.91
CA ASP A 269 -5.03 16.48 -5.07
C ASP A 269 -4.50 17.74 -4.36
N LEU A 270 -3.32 17.66 -3.71
CA LEU A 270 -2.68 18.76 -2.99
C LEU A 270 -1.40 19.25 -3.65
N GLU A 271 -1.07 20.50 -3.38
CA GLU A 271 0.19 21.12 -3.76
C GLU A 271 1.35 20.61 -2.89
N ARG A 272 2.51 20.42 -3.54
CA ARG A 272 3.70 19.80 -2.91
C ARG A 272 4.20 20.51 -1.64
N PRO A 273 4.26 21.85 -1.56
CA PRO A 273 4.76 22.53 -0.36
C PRO A 273 4.08 22.11 0.94
N LEU A 274 2.74 21.90 0.93
CA LEU A 274 2.03 21.42 2.10
C LEU A 274 2.43 19.97 2.44
N LEU A 275 2.50 19.11 1.41
CA LEU A 275 2.88 17.70 1.60
C LEU A 275 4.24 17.60 2.30
N THR A 276 5.23 18.33 1.81
CA THR A 276 6.58 18.35 2.39
C THR A 276 6.58 18.82 3.84
N CYS A 277 5.83 19.86 4.18
CA CYS A 277 5.74 20.34 5.56
C CYS A 277 5.14 19.28 6.49
N VAL A 278 4.02 18.66 6.09
CA VAL A 278 3.35 17.68 6.94
C VAL A 278 4.18 16.40 7.09
N GLU A 279 4.80 15.92 6.01
CA GLU A 279 5.69 14.75 6.05
C GLU A 279 6.90 15.00 6.96
N GLU A 280 7.56 16.16 6.84
CA GLU A 280 8.70 16.52 7.70
C GLU A 280 8.27 16.63 9.18
N LEU A 281 7.07 17.16 9.47
CA LEU A 281 6.55 17.20 10.84
C LEU A 281 6.28 15.79 11.38
N ILE A 282 5.70 14.90 10.58
CA ILE A 282 5.45 13.50 10.97
C ILE A 282 6.77 12.79 11.28
N ASP A 283 7.77 12.92 10.40
CA ASP A 283 9.09 12.34 10.61
C ASP A 283 9.74 12.90 11.88
N PHE A 284 9.65 14.21 12.09
CA PHE A 284 10.19 14.86 13.29
C PHE A 284 9.55 14.33 14.57
N VAL A 285 8.21 14.29 14.65
CA VAL A 285 7.52 13.91 15.90
C VAL A 285 7.60 12.41 16.22
N THR A 286 7.92 11.59 15.22
CA THR A 286 8.08 10.13 15.36
C THR A 286 9.53 9.69 15.50
N ALA A 287 10.52 10.59 15.34
CA ALA A 287 11.94 10.27 15.30
C ALA A 287 12.45 9.43 16.49
N ASP A 288 11.89 9.62 17.68
CA ASP A 288 12.31 8.91 18.90
C ASP A 288 11.56 7.58 19.11
N HIS A 289 10.68 7.20 18.19
CA HIS A 289 9.74 6.07 18.33
C HIS A 289 9.85 5.05 17.20
N VAL A 290 10.75 5.25 16.25
CA VAL A 290 11.04 4.25 15.21
C VAL A 290 11.65 3.03 15.90
N GLN A 291 10.99 1.88 15.80
CA GLN A 291 11.58 0.62 16.25
C GLN A 291 12.79 0.32 15.36
N THR A 292 13.99 0.46 15.91
CA THR A 292 15.17 -0.15 15.31
C THR A 292 14.99 -1.66 15.42
N ASP A 293 14.55 -2.29 14.35
CA ASP A 293 14.69 -3.74 14.17
C ASP A 293 16.19 -4.04 14.24
N THR A 294 16.64 -4.46 15.43
CA THR A 294 17.99 -4.97 15.69
C THR A 294 17.88 -6.47 15.89
#